data_AF-A0A9E2GG25-F1
#
_entry.id   AF-A0A9E2GG25-F1
#
_cell.length_a   1.000
_cell.length_b   1.000
_cell.length_c   1.000
_cell.angle_alpha   90.00
_cell.angle_beta   90.00
_cell.angle_gamma   90.00
#
_symmetry.space_group_name_H-M   'P 1'
#
loop_
_entity.id
_entity.type
_entity.pdbx_description
1 polymer ?
#
loop_
_entity_poly.entity_id
_entity_poly.type
_entity_poly.pdbx_seq_one_letter_code
_entity_poly.pdbx_strand_id
1 'polypeptide(L)'
;MGECSALADTDCQRSLGCHKYGRCQAKDGRCVVNPSGCQRSLFCQQFNRCTLKDGKCQLASDADCQRTQQCQELGLCSYDERTDSCLAKKLIDCRLLKICQELGYCSPAKGKCLPASDTDCRRSEMCKFAGLCTYDAAQKGCRATNAKICRQAPSCRYNGNCSLVDKEGGVCLPTSDRECQRSVNCRRFGRCHYSQELENHDWGDSGLNVKHGGCAAASDTDCRQAQICRTKGKCLAHDGHCEKQRPDK
;
A
#
# COMPACT_ATOMS: atom_id res chain seq x y z
N MET A 1 24.85 9.48 -54.12
CA MET A 1 24.60 8.90 -52.78
C MET A 1 23.18 8.37 -52.80
N GLY A 2 22.95 7.08 -52.56
CA GLY A 2 21.60 6.51 -52.52
C GLY A 2 21.04 6.55 -51.10
N GLU A 3 19.79 6.98 -50.94
CA GLU A 3 19.06 6.82 -49.68
C GLU A 3 18.64 5.35 -49.51
N CYS A 4 18.83 4.80 -48.31
CA CYS A 4 18.32 3.47 -47.97
C CYS A 4 16.81 3.55 -47.75
N SER A 5 16.04 2.77 -48.50
CA SER A 5 14.58 2.67 -48.39
C SER A 5 14.14 1.25 -48.04
N ALA A 6 13.10 1.14 -47.20
CA ALA A 6 12.47 -0.15 -46.90
C ALA A 6 11.48 -0.50 -48.01
N LEU A 7 11.70 -1.62 -48.69
CA LEU A 7 10.87 -2.07 -49.82
C LEU A 7 9.87 -3.14 -49.39
N ALA A 8 10.15 -3.86 -48.30
CA ALA A 8 9.26 -4.87 -47.75
C ALA A 8 9.26 -4.86 -46.22
N ASP A 9 8.20 -5.40 -45.61
CA ASP A 9 8.09 -5.53 -44.15
C ASP A 9 9.26 -6.31 -43.55
N THR A 10 9.84 -7.27 -44.29
CA THR A 10 11.01 -8.03 -43.85
C THR A 10 12.25 -7.16 -43.61
N ASP A 11 12.39 -6.06 -44.33
CA ASP A 11 13.47 -5.08 -44.12
C ASP A 11 13.28 -4.38 -42.76
N CYS A 12 12.04 -4.06 -42.42
CA CYS A 12 11.69 -3.41 -41.17
C CYS A 12 11.72 -4.36 -39.97
N GLN A 13 11.30 -5.61 -40.14
CA GLN A 13 11.17 -6.59 -39.06
C GLN A 13 12.49 -6.91 -38.36
N ARG A 14 13.62 -6.80 -39.06
CA ARG A 14 14.97 -7.01 -38.50
C ARG A 14 15.58 -5.74 -37.90
N SER A 15 14.90 -4.60 -38.05
CA SER A 15 15.41 -3.31 -37.57
C SER A 15 15.24 -3.16 -36.07
N LEU A 16 16.15 -2.41 -35.45
CA LEU A 16 15.99 -1.95 -34.06
C LEU A 16 14.68 -1.15 -33.89
N GLY A 17 14.23 -0.46 -34.94
CA GLY A 17 12.97 0.27 -34.96
C GLY A 17 11.76 -0.63 -34.72
N CYS A 18 11.73 -1.81 -35.34
CA CYS A 18 10.69 -2.80 -35.11
C CYS A 18 10.77 -3.36 -33.68
N HIS A 19 11.94 -3.86 -33.27
CA HIS A 19 12.10 -4.50 -31.95
C HIS A 19 11.86 -3.54 -30.78
N LYS A 20 12.29 -2.29 -30.88
CA LYS A 20 12.18 -1.33 -29.78
C LYS A 20 10.87 -0.54 -29.80
N TYR A 21 10.41 -0.11 -30.97
CA TYR A 21 9.31 0.86 -31.13
C TYR A 21 8.13 0.34 -31.94
N GLY A 22 8.13 -0.94 -32.35
CA GLY A 22 7.05 -1.54 -33.14
C GLY A 22 6.99 -1.07 -34.60
N ARG A 23 8.04 -0.42 -35.11
CA ARG A 23 8.14 0.04 -36.52
C ARG A 23 8.43 -1.12 -37.48
N CYS A 24 7.47 -2.02 -37.63
CA CYS A 24 7.67 -3.31 -38.30
C CYS A 24 7.06 -3.39 -39.71
N GLN A 25 6.45 -2.33 -40.23
CA GLN A 25 5.81 -2.30 -41.54
C GLN A 25 6.53 -1.33 -42.48
N ALA A 26 6.82 -1.74 -43.72
CA ALA A 26 7.34 -0.86 -44.76
C ALA A 26 6.19 -0.06 -45.39
N LYS A 27 6.32 1.27 -45.41
CA LYS A 27 5.38 2.18 -46.04
C LYS A 27 6.11 3.42 -46.53
N ASP A 28 5.90 3.78 -47.79
CA ASP A 28 6.51 4.95 -48.44
C ASP A 28 8.05 5.00 -48.26
N GLY A 29 8.70 3.84 -48.43
CA GLY A 29 10.15 3.70 -48.28
C GLY A 29 10.67 3.72 -46.84
N ARG A 30 9.78 3.75 -45.83
CA ARG A 30 10.14 3.88 -44.40
C ARG A 30 9.51 2.80 -43.55
N CYS A 31 10.11 2.53 -42.39
CA CYS A 31 9.53 1.64 -41.39
C CYS A 31 8.58 2.40 -40.46
N VAL A 32 7.30 2.03 -40.49
CA VAL A 32 6.22 2.62 -39.70
C VAL A 32 5.69 1.64 -38.66
N VAL A 33 5.08 2.19 -37.61
CA VAL A 33 4.49 1.42 -36.52
C VAL A 33 3.24 0.70 -37.01
N ASN A 34 3.06 -0.57 -36.63
CA ASN A 34 1.84 -1.33 -36.87
C ASN A 34 1.38 -2.05 -35.58
N PRO A 35 0.13 -2.55 -35.51
CA PRO A 35 -0.40 -3.16 -34.29
C PRO A 35 0.41 -4.38 -33.81
N SER A 36 0.81 -5.26 -34.73
CA SER A 36 1.60 -6.45 -34.41
C SER A 36 3.01 -6.11 -33.93
N GLY A 37 3.57 -5.00 -34.39
CA GLY A 37 4.84 -4.45 -33.94
C GLY A 37 4.75 -3.91 -32.53
N CYS A 38 3.69 -3.18 -32.19
CA CYS A 38 3.51 -2.69 -30.81
C CYS A 38 3.47 -3.83 -29.79
N GLN A 39 2.68 -4.87 -30.04
CA GLN A 39 2.53 -6.03 -29.13
C GLN A 39 3.85 -6.80 -28.90
N ARG A 40 4.78 -6.78 -29.87
CA ARG A 40 6.07 -7.49 -29.79
C ARG A 40 7.24 -6.60 -29.37
N SER A 41 7.02 -5.29 -29.28
CA SER A 41 8.09 -4.32 -29.01
C SER A 41 8.55 -4.35 -27.56
N LEU A 42 9.81 -3.98 -27.33
CA LEU A 42 10.32 -3.71 -25.98
C LEU A 42 9.50 -2.63 -25.27
N PHE A 43 8.94 -1.66 -26.00
CA PHE A 43 8.05 -0.65 -25.43
C PHE A 43 6.77 -1.24 -24.81
N CYS A 44 6.19 -2.26 -25.43
CA CYS A 44 5.09 -3.00 -24.84
C CYS A 44 5.56 -3.80 -23.62
N GLN A 45 6.68 -4.52 -23.73
CA GLN A 45 7.18 -5.39 -22.65
C GLN A 45 7.60 -4.61 -21.40
N GLN A 46 8.24 -3.45 -21.57
CA GLN A 46 8.80 -2.67 -20.46
C GLN A 46 7.88 -1.55 -19.99
N PHE A 47 7.10 -0.95 -20.89
CA PHE A 47 6.28 0.22 -20.57
C PHE A 47 4.78 -0.02 -20.80
N ASN A 48 4.35 -1.24 -21.13
CA ASN A 48 2.95 -1.61 -21.39
C ASN A 48 2.27 -0.77 -22.47
N ARG A 49 3.06 -0.15 -23.36
CA ARG A 49 2.57 0.63 -24.51
C ARG A 49 2.37 -0.31 -25.69
N CYS A 50 1.32 -1.12 -25.64
CA CYS A 50 1.11 -2.22 -26.59
C CYS A 50 0.11 -1.88 -27.70
N THR A 51 -0.59 -0.75 -27.62
CA THR A 51 -1.65 -0.38 -28.58
C THR A 51 -1.16 0.70 -29.54
N LEU A 52 -1.40 0.52 -30.84
CA LEU A 52 -1.14 1.54 -31.85
C LEU A 52 -2.21 2.64 -31.74
N LYS A 53 -1.78 3.85 -31.36
CA LYS A 53 -2.60 5.07 -31.36
C LYS A 53 -1.77 6.22 -31.93
N ASP A 54 -2.34 7.00 -32.84
CA ASP A 54 -1.67 8.16 -33.47
C ASP A 54 -0.28 7.86 -34.05
N GLY A 55 -0.13 6.71 -34.70
CA GLY A 55 1.11 6.28 -35.33
C GLY A 55 2.23 5.86 -34.35
N LYS A 56 1.92 5.69 -33.07
CA LYS A 56 2.87 5.29 -32.02
C LYS A 56 2.30 4.17 -31.16
N CYS A 57 3.18 3.40 -30.53
CA CYS A 57 2.78 2.45 -29.49
C CYS A 57 2.56 3.22 -28.17
N GLN A 58 1.35 3.14 -27.64
CA GLN A 58 0.89 3.89 -26.48
C GLN A 58 0.06 3.02 -25.54
N LEU A 59 -0.14 3.52 -24.32
CA LEU A 59 -1.14 3.02 -23.41
C LEU A 59 -2.49 3.54 -23.93
N ALA A 60 -3.40 2.68 -24.39
CA ALA A 60 -4.64 3.14 -24.99
C ALA A 60 -5.85 2.25 -24.70
N SER A 61 -5.72 1.29 -23.79
CA SER A 61 -6.79 0.35 -23.46
C SER A 61 -6.67 -0.19 -22.04
N ASP A 62 -7.79 -0.68 -21.50
CA ASP A 62 -7.81 -1.43 -20.24
C ASP A 62 -6.88 -2.66 -20.33
N ALA A 63 -6.79 -3.30 -21.50
CA ALA A 63 -5.89 -4.45 -21.70
C ALA A 63 -4.41 -4.07 -21.54
N ASP A 64 -4.02 -2.86 -21.89
CA ASP A 64 -2.67 -2.36 -21.63
C ASP A 64 -2.46 -2.14 -20.12
N CYS A 65 -3.44 -1.51 -19.44
CA CYS A 65 -3.39 -1.29 -18.00
C CYS A 65 -3.35 -2.58 -17.19
N GLN A 66 -4.12 -3.61 -17.60
CA GLN A 66 -4.18 -4.91 -16.92
C GLN A 66 -2.85 -5.68 -16.91
N ARG A 67 -1.92 -5.34 -17.82
CA ARG A 67 -0.59 -5.95 -17.87
C ARG A 67 0.41 -5.25 -16.94
N THR A 68 0.07 -4.08 -16.42
CA THR A 68 0.96 -3.30 -15.55
C THR A 68 1.05 -3.91 -14.15
N GLN A 69 2.21 -3.78 -13.52
CA GLN A 69 2.40 -4.11 -12.10
C GLN A 69 1.47 -3.27 -11.20
N GLN A 70 1.20 -2.01 -11.59
CA GLN A 70 0.29 -1.12 -10.89
C GLN A 70 -1.16 -1.63 -10.88
N CYS A 71 -1.62 -2.34 -11.92
CA CYS A 71 -2.91 -3.02 -11.86
C CYS A 71 -2.91 -4.13 -10.80
N GLN A 72 -1.86 -4.94 -10.74
CA GLN A 72 -1.74 -6.07 -9.81
C GLN A 72 -1.62 -5.62 -8.35
N GLU A 73 -0.84 -4.56 -8.10
CA GLU A 73 -0.52 -4.11 -6.74
C GLU A 73 -1.51 -3.05 -6.22
N LEU A 74 -1.98 -2.17 -7.10
CA LEU A 74 -2.74 -0.97 -6.73
C LEU A 74 -4.13 -0.88 -7.37
N GLY A 75 -4.53 -1.84 -8.22
CA GLY A 75 -5.82 -1.85 -8.90
C GLY A 75 -5.94 -0.80 -10.00
N LEU A 76 -4.83 -0.28 -10.52
CA LEU A 76 -4.85 0.68 -11.62
C LEU A 76 -5.01 -0.05 -12.96
N CYS A 77 -6.19 -0.66 -13.17
CA CYS A 77 -6.44 -1.60 -14.26
C CYS A 77 -7.28 -1.03 -15.42
N SER A 78 -7.82 0.18 -15.28
CA SER A 78 -8.69 0.79 -16.28
C SER A 78 -8.03 2.01 -16.92
N TYR A 79 -7.98 2.07 -18.24
CA TYR A 79 -7.40 3.20 -18.96
C TYR A 79 -8.32 4.42 -18.89
N ASP A 80 -7.70 5.58 -18.78
CA ASP A 80 -8.37 6.86 -18.75
C ASP A 80 -7.76 7.80 -19.79
N GLU A 81 -8.49 7.99 -20.89
CA GLU A 81 -8.04 8.78 -22.03
C GLU A 81 -7.81 10.26 -21.68
N ARG A 82 -8.53 10.80 -20.68
CA ARG A 82 -8.39 12.20 -20.29
C ARG A 82 -7.06 12.49 -19.60
N THR A 83 -6.53 11.52 -18.88
CA THR A 83 -5.28 11.63 -18.13
C THR A 83 -4.13 10.86 -18.77
N ASP A 84 -4.40 10.15 -19.87
CA ASP A 84 -3.50 9.20 -20.53
C ASP A 84 -2.83 8.24 -19.54
N SER A 85 -3.62 7.69 -18.61
CA SER A 85 -3.11 6.91 -17.47
C SER A 85 -4.01 5.73 -17.08
N CYS A 86 -3.47 4.83 -16.26
CA CYS A 86 -4.23 3.74 -15.67
C CYS A 86 -4.76 4.13 -14.29
N LEU A 87 -6.05 3.93 -14.08
CA LEU A 87 -6.78 4.29 -12.88
C LEU A 87 -7.63 3.11 -12.37
N ALA A 88 -7.96 3.13 -11.08
CA ALA A 88 -9.03 2.29 -10.55
C ALA A 88 -10.38 2.95 -10.88
N LYS A 89 -11.18 2.33 -11.76
CA LYS A 89 -12.47 2.87 -12.21
C LYS A 89 -13.63 1.92 -11.91
N LYS A 90 -13.35 0.63 -11.76
CA LYS A 90 -14.36 -0.41 -11.52
C LYS A 90 -14.17 -1.00 -10.13
N LEU A 91 -15.27 -1.48 -9.52
CA LEU A 91 -15.23 -2.16 -8.23
C LEU A 91 -14.31 -3.39 -8.25
N ILE A 92 -14.27 -4.11 -9.36
CA ILE A 92 -13.44 -5.31 -9.50
C ILE A 92 -11.94 -4.99 -9.47
N ASP A 93 -11.55 -3.78 -9.91
CA ASP A 93 -10.16 -3.31 -9.89
C ASP A 93 -9.61 -3.27 -8.45
N CYS A 94 -10.48 -3.00 -7.47
CA CYS A 94 -10.10 -2.84 -6.06
C CYS A 94 -10.40 -4.06 -5.18
N ARG A 95 -11.53 -4.75 -5.42
CA ARG A 95 -12.05 -5.78 -4.50
C ARG A 95 -11.17 -7.03 -4.38
N LEU A 96 -10.35 -7.30 -5.39
CA LEU A 96 -9.47 -8.48 -5.40
C LEU A 96 -8.11 -8.20 -4.75
N LEU A 97 -7.80 -6.94 -4.43
CA LEU A 97 -6.52 -6.58 -3.85
C LEU A 97 -6.45 -6.91 -2.36
N LYS A 98 -5.25 -7.26 -1.91
CA LYS A 98 -4.95 -7.48 -0.48
C LYS A 98 -5.29 -6.24 0.35
N ILE A 99 -5.04 -5.03 -0.16
CA ILE A 99 -5.33 -3.77 0.53
C ILE A 99 -6.83 -3.55 0.79
N CYS A 100 -7.73 -4.13 -0.02
CA CYS A 100 -9.16 -4.15 0.28
C CYS A 100 -9.45 -5.02 1.52
N GLN A 101 -8.82 -6.19 1.61
CA GLN A 101 -8.98 -7.09 2.76
C GLN A 101 -8.31 -6.55 4.02
N GLU A 102 -7.15 -5.91 3.92
CA GLU A 102 -6.40 -5.43 5.07
C GLU A 102 -6.95 -4.10 5.59
N LEU A 103 -7.19 -3.13 4.70
CA LEU A 103 -7.50 -1.74 5.06
C LEU A 103 -8.89 -1.26 4.61
N GLY A 104 -9.64 -2.07 3.86
CA GLY A 104 -10.97 -1.68 3.39
C GLY A 104 -10.94 -0.81 2.12
N TYR A 105 -9.83 -0.81 1.37
CA TYR A 105 -9.66 -0.02 0.16
C TYR A 105 -10.33 -0.72 -1.03
N CYS A 106 -11.65 -0.90 -0.94
CA CYS A 106 -12.41 -1.80 -1.80
C CYS A 106 -13.16 -1.11 -2.94
N SER A 107 -13.16 0.22 -2.98
CA SER A 107 -13.97 1.00 -3.91
C SER A 107 -13.12 1.98 -4.73
N PRO A 108 -13.41 2.15 -6.03
CA PRO A 108 -12.73 3.14 -6.85
C PRO A 108 -13.19 4.55 -6.44
N ALA A 109 -12.25 5.40 -6.04
CA ALA A 109 -12.48 6.81 -5.76
C ALA A 109 -11.26 7.64 -6.17
N LYS A 110 -11.50 8.70 -6.95
CA LYS A 110 -10.44 9.57 -7.51
C LYS A 110 -9.34 8.80 -8.26
N GLY A 111 -9.74 7.75 -8.99
CA GLY A 111 -8.83 6.92 -9.78
C GLY A 111 -7.93 5.98 -8.96
N LYS A 112 -8.19 5.81 -7.65
CA LYS A 112 -7.48 4.91 -6.75
C LYS A 112 -8.48 4.03 -5.98
N CYS A 113 -7.97 2.97 -5.36
CA CYS A 113 -8.75 2.18 -4.43
C CYS A 113 -8.74 2.81 -3.04
N LEU A 114 -9.92 3.12 -2.51
CA LEU A 114 -10.14 3.75 -1.21
C LEU A 114 -11.39 3.16 -0.54
N PRO A 115 -11.57 3.30 0.78
CA PRO A 115 -12.86 3.04 1.40
C PRO A 115 -13.86 4.08 0.91
N ALA A 116 -15.08 3.64 0.58
CA ALA A 116 -16.17 4.55 0.19
C ALA A 116 -17.45 4.31 1.00
N SER A 117 -17.44 3.38 1.95
CA SER A 117 -18.59 3.02 2.76
C SER A 117 -18.19 2.28 4.02
N ASP A 118 -19.10 2.23 5.00
CA ASP A 118 -18.95 1.35 6.17
C ASP A 118 -18.79 -0.12 5.77
N THR A 119 -19.39 -0.54 4.67
CA THR A 119 -19.25 -1.91 4.17
C THR A 119 -17.82 -2.21 3.77
N ASP A 120 -17.12 -1.26 3.15
CA ASP A 120 -15.71 -1.40 2.82
C ASP A 120 -14.86 -1.48 4.11
N CYS A 121 -15.12 -0.58 5.07
CA CYS A 121 -14.43 -0.60 6.36
C CYS A 121 -14.66 -1.90 7.13
N ARG A 122 -15.91 -2.39 7.21
CA ARG A 122 -16.26 -3.63 7.92
C ARG A 122 -15.67 -4.89 7.30
N ARG A 123 -15.31 -4.87 6.02
CA ARG A 123 -14.61 -6.00 5.37
C ARG A 123 -13.16 -6.09 5.78
N SER A 124 -12.56 -4.99 6.23
CA SER A 124 -11.15 -4.93 6.55
C SER A 124 -10.78 -5.70 7.82
N GLU A 125 -9.62 -6.34 7.81
CA GLU A 125 -8.98 -6.85 9.03
C GLU A 125 -8.71 -5.71 10.02
N MET A 126 -8.49 -4.49 9.51
CA MET A 126 -8.29 -3.33 10.35
C MET A 126 -9.51 -2.99 11.22
N CYS A 127 -10.72 -3.07 10.67
CA CYS A 127 -11.95 -2.97 11.46
C CYS A 127 -12.01 -4.05 12.54
N LYS A 128 -11.72 -5.32 12.18
CA LYS A 128 -11.79 -6.45 13.11
C LYS A 128 -10.78 -6.31 14.25
N PHE A 129 -9.59 -5.79 13.97
CA PHE A 129 -8.50 -5.73 14.95
C PHE A 129 -8.47 -4.43 15.76
N ALA A 130 -8.65 -3.25 15.16
CA ALA A 130 -8.65 -1.97 15.91
C ALA A 130 -9.98 -1.21 15.94
N GLY A 131 -11.07 -1.80 15.47
CA GLY A 131 -12.39 -1.19 15.58
C GLY A 131 -12.65 -0.04 14.61
N LEU A 132 -11.83 0.12 13.57
CA LEU A 132 -11.99 1.15 12.53
C LEU A 132 -13.06 0.72 11.51
N CYS A 133 -14.32 0.66 11.93
CA CYS A 133 -15.39 0.01 11.18
C CYS A 133 -16.37 0.97 10.49
N THR A 134 -16.20 2.28 10.66
CA THR A 134 -17.10 3.30 10.09
C THR A 134 -16.36 4.18 9.11
N TYR A 135 -16.95 4.44 7.95
CA TYR A 135 -16.37 5.33 6.95
C TYR A 135 -16.58 6.80 7.33
N ASP A 136 -15.50 7.56 7.29
CA ASP A 136 -15.48 9.01 7.42
C ASP A 136 -15.29 9.64 6.04
N ALA A 137 -16.34 10.27 5.53
CA ALA A 137 -16.30 10.93 4.23
C ALA A 137 -15.39 12.18 4.19
N ALA A 138 -15.23 12.88 5.33
CA ALA A 138 -14.37 14.07 5.40
C ALA A 138 -12.90 13.66 5.29
N GLN A 139 -12.53 12.59 5.99
CA GLN A 139 -11.16 12.09 6.02
C GLN A 139 -10.85 11.03 4.95
N LYS A 140 -11.89 10.52 4.28
CA LYS A 140 -11.81 9.46 3.26
C LYS A 140 -11.15 8.20 3.80
N GLY A 141 -11.50 7.83 5.03
CA GLY A 141 -10.86 6.75 5.79
C GLY A 141 -11.82 6.01 6.68
N CYS A 142 -11.35 4.91 7.25
CA CYS A 142 -12.09 4.13 8.24
C CYS A 142 -11.71 4.57 9.65
N ARG A 143 -12.71 4.75 10.51
CA ARG A 143 -12.54 5.24 11.89
C ARG A 143 -13.36 4.46 12.90
N ALA A 144 -12.95 4.55 14.16
CA ALA A 144 -13.77 4.29 15.32
C ALA A 144 -14.64 5.52 15.63
N THR A 145 -15.82 5.29 16.21
CA THR A 145 -16.82 6.36 16.46
C THR A 145 -17.08 6.64 17.92
N ASN A 146 -16.59 5.77 18.82
CA ASN A 146 -16.75 5.94 20.25
C ASN A 146 -15.72 5.05 21.00
N ALA A 147 -15.45 5.41 22.25
CA ALA A 147 -14.49 4.67 23.08
C ALA A 147 -14.94 3.23 23.43
N LYS A 148 -16.24 2.90 23.30
CA LYS A 148 -16.70 1.53 23.54
C LYS A 148 -16.17 0.58 22.45
N ILE A 149 -16.14 1.02 21.19
CA ILE A 149 -15.54 0.25 20.10
C ILE A 149 -14.07 -0.02 20.37
N CYS A 150 -13.29 0.99 20.80
CA CYS A 150 -11.88 0.80 21.14
C CYS A 150 -11.67 -0.22 22.26
N ARG A 151 -12.46 -0.16 23.33
CA ARG A 151 -12.38 -1.12 24.44
C ARG A 151 -12.75 -2.56 24.04
N GLN A 152 -13.59 -2.72 23.02
CA GLN A 152 -14.01 -4.03 22.52
C GLN A 152 -13.07 -4.59 21.45
N ALA A 153 -12.25 -3.72 20.83
CA ALA A 153 -11.31 -4.13 19.80
C ALA A 153 -10.19 -5.02 20.36
N PRO A 154 -9.74 -6.05 19.61
CA PRO A 154 -8.56 -6.83 19.96
C PRO A 154 -7.32 -5.98 20.26
N SER A 155 -7.12 -4.87 19.54
CA SER A 155 -6.00 -3.94 19.75
C SER A 155 -5.95 -3.36 21.17
N CYS A 156 -7.08 -3.17 21.86
CA CYS A 156 -7.09 -2.75 23.26
C CYS A 156 -6.44 -3.80 24.16
N ARG A 157 -6.86 -5.07 24.02
CA ARG A 157 -6.28 -6.18 24.80
C ARG A 157 -4.80 -6.42 24.45
N TYR A 158 -4.45 -6.34 23.17
CA TYR A 158 -3.09 -6.68 22.72
C TYR A 158 -2.09 -5.55 22.94
N ASN A 159 -2.48 -4.33 22.59
CA ASN A 159 -1.57 -3.20 22.48
C ASN A 159 -1.87 -2.07 23.48
N GLY A 160 -2.97 -2.14 24.22
CA GLY A 160 -3.42 -1.05 25.09
C GLY A 160 -4.23 0.03 24.38
N ASN A 161 -4.59 -0.17 23.11
CA ASN A 161 -5.35 0.79 22.28
C ASN A 161 -6.83 0.89 22.68
N CYS A 162 -7.10 1.32 23.92
CA CYS A 162 -8.43 1.23 24.53
C CYS A 162 -9.22 2.55 24.48
N SER A 163 -8.56 3.65 24.12
CA SER A 163 -9.16 4.99 24.13
C SER A 163 -9.31 5.55 22.71
N LEU A 164 -10.41 6.27 22.50
CA LEU A 164 -10.68 6.96 21.23
C LEU A 164 -9.92 8.30 21.21
N VAL A 165 -9.17 8.55 20.15
CA VAL A 165 -8.47 9.81 19.89
C VAL A 165 -9.03 10.42 18.60
N ASP A 166 -9.85 11.46 18.75
CA ASP A 166 -10.57 12.08 17.63
C ASP A 166 -9.70 13.04 16.79
N LYS A 167 -8.66 13.63 17.40
CA LYS A 167 -7.72 14.54 16.70
C LYS A 167 -7.02 13.86 15.51
N GLU A 168 -7.00 12.54 15.49
CA GLU A 168 -6.31 11.68 14.52
C GLU A 168 -7.30 10.91 13.64
N GLY A 169 -8.55 11.40 13.57
CA GLY A 169 -9.56 10.75 12.74
C GLY A 169 -10.32 9.62 13.39
N GLY A 170 -10.42 9.64 14.72
CA GLY A 170 -11.17 8.64 15.46
C GLY A 170 -10.45 7.30 15.46
N VAL A 171 -9.20 7.29 15.90
CA VAL A 171 -8.41 6.05 16.03
C VAL A 171 -8.39 5.56 17.48
N CYS A 172 -8.10 4.27 17.66
CA CYS A 172 -7.96 3.68 18.98
C CYS A 172 -6.48 3.62 19.36
N LEU A 173 -6.10 4.31 20.45
CA LEU A 173 -4.74 4.41 20.95
C LEU A 173 -4.67 4.27 22.47
N PRO A 174 -3.50 3.90 23.03
CA PRO A 174 -3.27 4.02 24.45
C PRO A 174 -3.14 5.50 24.81
N THR A 175 -3.59 5.86 26.00
CA THR A 175 -3.54 7.23 26.54
C THR A 175 -2.99 7.27 27.96
N SER A 176 -2.65 6.10 28.53
CA SER A 176 -2.11 5.98 29.89
C SER A 176 -1.32 4.70 30.09
N ASP A 177 -0.41 4.72 31.07
CA ASP A 177 0.32 3.53 31.53
C ASP A 177 -0.63 2.39 31.92
N ARG A 178 -1.79 2.73 32.51
CA ARG A 178 -2.77 1.73 32.93
C ARG A 178 -3.28 0.88 31.77
N GLU A 179 -3.48 1.49 30.60
CA GLU A 179 -3.89 0.76 29.40
C GLU A 179 -2.75 -0.11 28.87
N CYS A 180 -1.51 0.41 28.89
CA CYS A 180 -0.31 -0.34 28.51
C CYS A 180 -0.04 -1.54 29.42
N GLN A 181 -0.09 -1.36 30.75
CA GLN A 181 0.15 -2.40 31.75
C GLN A 181 -0.83 -3.58 31.65
N ARG A 182 -2.06 -3.34 31.18
CA ARG A 182 -3.08 -4.38 30.98
C ARG A 182 -2.93 -5.13 29.67
N SER A 183 -2.10 -4.63 28.77
CA SER A 183 -1.93 -5.18 27.43
C SER A 183 -1.16 -6.50 27.43
N VAL A 184 -1.36 -7.31 26.39
CA VAL A 184 -0.52 -8.48 26.12
C VAL A 184 0.92 -8.05 25.82
N ASN A 185 1.12 -6.91 25.15
CA ASN A 185 2.45 -6.41 24.81
C ASN A 185 3.29 -6.00 26.03
N CYS A 186 2.68 -5.51 27.11
CA CYS A 186 3.41 -5.33 28.38
C CYS A 186 3.95 -6.67 28.88
N ARG A 187 3.10 -7.70 29.00
CA ARG A 187 3.51 -9.02 29.50
C ARG A 187 4.51 -9.74 28.59
N ARG A 188 4.38 -9.60 27.28
CA ARG A 188 5.23 -10.31 26.30
C ARG A 188 6.51 -9.57 25.99
N PHE A 189 6.43 -8.26 25.80
CA PHE A 189 7.48 -7.43 25.22
C PHE A 189 7.97 -6.31 26.13
N GLY A 190 7.45 -6.18 27.36
CA GLY A 190 7.86 -5.14 28.30
C GLY A 190 7.30 -3.75 27.97
N ARG A 191 6.35 -3.65 27.04
CA ARG A 191 5.75 -2.37 26.64
C ARG A 191 4.65 -1.94 27.62
N CYS A 192 5.06 -1.50 28.80
CA CYS A 192 4.18 -1.29 29.95
C CYS A 192 3.85 0.18 30.22
N HIS A 193 4.52 1.14 29.60
CA HIS A 193 4.30 2.57 29.84
C HIS A 193 3.88 3.31 28.57
N TYR A 194 3.00 4.30 28.70
CA TYR A 194 2.63 5.17 27.61
C TYR A 194 3.73 6.20 27.37
N SER A 195 4.15 6.33 26.12
CA SER A 195 5.11 7.35 25.67
C SER A 195 4.52 8.11 24.50
N GLN A 196 4.62 9.44 24.53
CA GLN A 196 4.22 10.33 23.41
C GLN A 196 5.35 10.50 22.37
N GLU A 197 6.57 10.06 22.69
CA GLU A 197 7.79 10.34 21.93
C GLU A 197 8.28 9.13 21.12
N LEU A 198 7.41 8.14 20.89
CA LEU A 198 7.72 7.01 20.03
C LEU A 198 7.76 7.46 18.56
N GLU A 199 8.90 8.03 18.16
CA GLU A 199 9.21 8.27 16.75
C GLU A 199 9.38 6.93 16.04
N ASN A 200 8.66 6.71 14.94
CA ASN A 200 8.85 5.56 14.04
C ASN A 200 8.56 4.17 14.61
N HIS A 201 7.51 4.00 15.40
CA HIS A 201 7.00 2.65 15.63
C HIS A 201 6.19 2.17 14.42
N ASP A 202 6.83 1.27 13.69
CA ASP A 202 6.31 0.46 12.60
C ASP A 202 5.10 -0.38 13.07
N TRP A 203 3.92 0.26 13.05
CA TRP A 203 2.63 -0.41 13.08
C TRP A 203 2.37 -1.03 11.71
N GLY A 204 3.26 -1.95 11.30
CA GLY A 204 3.17 -2.72 10.07
C GLY A 204 2.74 -1.91 8.85
N ASP A 205 3.70 -1.36 8.11
CA ASP A 205 3.59 -1.10 6.66
C ASP A 205 2.38 -0.26 6.20
N SER A 206 1.81 0.58 7.08
CA SER A 206 0.66 1.43 6.76
C SER A 206 1.06 2.81 6.20
N GLY A 207 2.37 3.09 6.04
CA GLY A 207 2.88 4.29 5.34
C GLY A 207 2.46 5.63 5.96
N LEU A 208 1.85 5.62 7.15
CA LEU A 208 1.37 6.79 7.86
C LEU A 208 2.47 7.24 8.82
N ASN A 209 3.25 8.21 8.35
CA ASN A 209 4.33 8.87 9.07
C ASN A 209 3.73 9.80 10.14
N VAL A 210 3.18 9.23 11.20
CA VAL A 210 2.47 9.98 12.22
C VAL A 210 3.09 9.67 13.58
N LYS A 211 3.55 10.73 14.25
CA LYS A 211 4.09 10.71 15.62
C LYS A 211 2.96 10.38 16.59
N HIS A 212 2.71 9.09 16.81
CA HIS A 212 1.68 8.65 17.73
C HIS A 212 2.27 8.12 19.01
N GLY A 213 1.64 8.51 20.13
CA GLY A 213 1.93 7.91 21.42
C GLY A 213 1.57 6.42 21.43
N GLY A 214 2.37 5.63 22.14
CA GLY A 214 2.21 4.18 22.18
C GLY A 214 2.76 3.57 23.46
N CYS A 215 2.54 2.27 23.63
CA CYS A 215 3.10 1.54 24.75
C CYS A 215 4.56 1.16 24.49
N ALA A 216 5.43 1.50 25.45
CA ALA A 216 6.87 1.41 25.39
C ALA A 216 7.43 0.73 26.65
N ALA A 217 8.63 0.16 26.54
CA ALA A 217 9.43 -0.23 27.69
C ALA A 217 10.15 1.01 28.23
N ALA A 218 9.76 1.49 29.40
CA ALA A 218 10.35 2.67 30.03
C ALA A 218 11.52 2.30 30.96
N SER A 219 11.61 1.05 31.38
CA SER A 219 12.62 0.59 32.33
C SER A 219 13.06 -0.86 32.11
N ASP A 220 14.27 -1.19 32.56
CA ASP A 220 14.75 -2.57 32.59
C ASP A 220 13.81 -3.47 33.42
N THR A 221 13.08 -2.91 34.39
CA THR A 221 12.08 -3.64 35.17
C THR A 221 10.96 -4.16 34.27
N ASP A 222 10.46 -3.35 33.34
CA ASP A 222 9.44 -3.78 32.38
C ASP A 222 9.96 -4.95 31.54
N CYS A 223 11.20 -4.84 31.08
CA CYS A 223 11.83 -5.88 30.26
C CYS A 223 12.09 -7.16 31.05
N ARG A 224 12.61 -7.08 32.27
CA ARG A 224 12.88 -8.24 33.14
C ARG A 224 11.62 -9.01 33.51
N GLN A 225 10.50 -8.32 33.68
CA GLN A 225 9.21 -8.95 33.97
C GLN A 225 8.60 -9.62 32.73
N ALA A 226 8.94 -9.15 31.54
CA ALA A 226 8.38 -9.63 30.29
C ALA A 226 8.89 -11.01 29.84
N GLN A 227 8.06 -11.72 29.08
CA GLN A 227 8.40 -13.02 28.51
C GLN A 227 9.62 -12.96 27.57
N ILE A 228 9.83 -11.84 26.87
CA ILE A 228 10.97 -11.67 25.95
C ILE A 228 12.33 -11.72 26.68
N CYS A 229 12.43 -11.28 27.94
CA CYS A 229 13.64 -11.46 28.73
C CYS A 229 13.89 -12.94 29.03
N ARG A 230 12.86 -13.67 29.48
CA ARG A 230 13.00 -15.11 29.83
C ARG A 230 13.31 -15.99 28.62
N THR A 231 12.73 -15.67 27.46
CA THR A 231 12.81 -16.52 26.26
C THR A 231 13.91 -16.11 25.31
N LYS A 232 14.31 -14.82 25.27
CA LYS A 232 15.28 -14.28 24.32
C LYS A 232 16.43 -13.52 24.98
N GLY A 233 16.48 -13.41 26.31
CA GLY A 233 17.51 -12.66 27.04
C GLY A 233 17.46 -11.15 26.85
N LYS A 234 16.36 -10.61 26.29
CA LYS A 234 16.18 -9.18 26.06
C LYS A 234 15.62 -8.51 27.32
N CYS A 235 16.51 -8.14 28.24
CA CYS A 235 16.16 -7.73 29.59
C CYS A 235 16.48 -6.26 29.91
N LEU A 236 16.98 -5.50 28.93
CA LEU A 236 17.35 -4.08 29.08
C LEU A 236 16.42 -3.21 28.24
N ALA A 237 15.88 -2.14 28.83
CA ALA A 237 15.09 -1.16 28.09
C ALA A 237 16.01 -0.20 27.33
N HIS A 238 15.64 0.05 26.07
CA HIS A 238 16.31 0.97 25.16
C HIS A 238 15.31 1.42 24.08
N ASP A 239 15.17 2.73 23.86
CA ASP A 239 14.28 3.35 22.87
C ASP A 239 12.84 2.79 22.85
N GLY A 240 12.27 2.53 24.03
CA GLY A 240 10.91 1.99 24.13
C GLY A 240 10.79 0.48 23.84
N HIS A 241 11.90 -0.21 23.63
CA HIS A 241 12.00 -1.64 23.37
C HIS A 241 12.86 -2.38 24.41
N CYS A 242 12.73 -3.71 24.43
CA CYS A 242 13.62 -4.57 25.19
C CYS A 242 14.71 -5.17 24.30
N GLU A 243 15.95 -5.06 24.75
CA GLU A 243 17.16 -5.48 24.06
C GLU A 243 18.07 -6.35 24.95
N LYS A 244 19.01 -7.06 24.34
CA LYS A 244 19.97 -7.92 25.06
C LYS A 244 21.09 -7.10 25.70
N GLN A 245 21.49 -6.05 25.01
CA GLN A 245 22.57 -5.11 25.34
C GLN A 245 22.11 -3.73 24.86
N ARG A 246 22.57 -2.67 25.51
CA ARG A 246 22.36 -1.31 24.99
C ARG A 246 23.44 -1.05 23.94
N PRO A 247 23.13 -0.45 22.78
CA PRO A 247 24.15 -0.04 21.84
C PRO A 247 25.16 0.89 22.54
N ASP A 248 26.44 0.68 22.28
CA ASP A 248 27.50 1.56 22.77
C ASP A 248 27.24 2.97 22.24
N LYS A 249 27.22 3.94 23.16
CA LYS A 249 27.01 5.37 22.84
C LYS A 249 28.27 5.99 22.25
#